data_AF-Q2H0F1-F1
#
_entry.id   AF-Q2H0F1-F1
#
_cell.length_a   1.000
_cell.length_b   1.000
_cell.length_c   1.000
_cell.angle_alpha   90.00
_cell.angle_beta   90.00
_cell.angle_gamma   90.00
#
_symmetry.space_group_name_H-M   'P 1'
#
loop_
_entity.id
_entity.type
_entity.pdbx_description
1 polymer ?
#
loop_
_entity_poly.entity_id
_entity_poly.type
_entity_poly.pdbx_seq_one_letter_code
_entity_poly.pdbx_strand_id
1 'polypeptide(L)'
;MAGALEPQFSANADTGKLGVSLSPLLVTNGGRWSLSVEGQALEREFKFKTFAKTWLYQDFMTAVSLQCKLKNHHPEWSNVFNTTFIRWTTHHPKGLSEKDIELAAICDKLATDFGELAVEGLQGQQQEQQQQQQGEACGLPGLANRAVGSAGDCCVPKSAK
;
A
#
# COMPACT_ATOMS: atom_id res chain seq x y z
N MET A 1 -31.01 -8.02 0.33
CA MET A 1 -30.08 -9.05 0.83
C MET A 1 -29.03 -9.26 -0.24
N ALA A 2 -27.90 -8.54 -0.18
CA ALA A 2 -26.78 -8.87 -1.06
C ALA A 2 -26.25 -10.23 -0.60
N GLY A 3 -26.29 -11.24 -1.47
CA GLY A 3 -25.73 -12.56 -1.17
C GLY A 3 -24.24 -12.43 -0.85
N ALA A 4 -23.72 -13.35 -0.04
CA ALA A 4 -22.27 -13.44 0.17
C ALA A 4 -21.60 -13.66 -1.20
N LEU A 5 -20.63 -12.81 -1.54
CA LEU A 5 -19.84 -12.99 -2.75
C LEU A 5 -19.02 -14.28 -2.61
N GLU A 6 -19.18 -15.20 -3.55
CA GLU A 6 -18.47 -16.47 -3.56
C GLU A 6 -17.22 -16.40 -4.45
N PRO A 7 -16.06 -16.92 -4.00
CA PRO A 7 -14.85 -16.90 -4.80
C PRO A 7 -14.95 -17.87 -5.98
N GLN A 8 -14.55 -17.40 -7.16
CA GLN A 8 -14.43 -18.20 -8.38
C GLN A 8 -12.97 -18.45 -8.68
N PHE A 9 -12.56 -19.72 -8.54
CA PHE A 9 -11.19 -20.14 -8.80
C PHE A 9 -10.99 -20.51 -10.28
N SER A 10 -9.75 -20.35 -10.75
CA SER A 10 -9.33 -20.78 -12.08
C SER A 10 -9.44 -22.31 -12.23
N ALA A 11 -9.68 -22.78 -13.45
CA ALA A 11 -10.05 -24.18 -13.73
C ALA A 11 -9.07 -25.26 -13.22
N ASN A 12 -7.82 -24.89 -12.95
CA ASN A 12 -6.76 -25.82 -12.52
C ASN A 12 -6.42 -25.69 -11.02
N ALA A 13 -7.21 -24.94 -10.26
CA ALA A 13 -6.90 -24.61 -8.88
C ALA A 13 -7.56 -25.61 -7.90
N ASP A 14 -6.83 -26.02 -6.86
CA ASP A 14 -7.38 -26.79 -5.75
C ASP A 14 -8.26 -25.87 -4.89
N THR A 15 -9.56 -25.88 -5.16
CA THR A 15 -10.53 -24.98 -4.52
C THR A 15 -10.60 -25.20 -3.01
N GLY A 16 -10.35 -26.42 -2.52
CA GLY A 16 -10.37 -26.74 -1.09
C GLY A 16 -9.20 -26.08 -0.37
N LYS A 17 -7.98 -26.29 -0.88
CA LYS A 17 -6.77 -25.66 -0.32
C LYS A 17 -6.83 -24.13 -0.44
N LEU A 18 -7.24 -23.62 -1.60
CA LEU A 18 -7.29 -22.18 -1.84
C LEU A 18 -8.36 -21.48 -1.02
N GLY A 19 -9.52 -22.11 -0.80
CA GLY A 19 -10.54 -21.57 0.10
C GLY A 19 -10.02 -21.36 1.52
N VAL A 20 -9.24 -22.31 2.05
CA VAL A 20 -8.63 -22.20 3.38
C VAL A 20 -7.61 -21.06 3.44
N SER A 21 -6.76 -20.92 2.42
CA SER A 21 -5.76 -19.84 2.35
C SER A 21 -6.37 -18.46 2.07
N LEU A 22 -7.48 -18.41 1.33
CA LEU A 22 -8.18 -17.17 0.98
C LEU A 22 -8.96 -16.62 2.18
N SER A 23 -9.65 -17.49 2.92
CA SER A 23 -10.54 -17.13 4.02
C SER A 23 -9.98 -16.04 4.95
N PRO A 24 -8.77 -16.16 5.54
CA PRO A 24 -8.24 -15.15 6.46
C PRO A 24 -7.91 -13.79 5.83
N LEU A 25 -7.76 -13.72 4.50
CA LEU A 25 -7.49 -12.46 3.80
C LEU A 25 -8.75 -11.61 3.62
N LEU A 26 -9.92 -12.26 3.62
CA LEU A 26 -11.19 -11.61 3.33
C LEU A 26 -11.70 -10.76 4.49
N VAL A 27 -12.29 -9.61 4.17
CA VAL A 27 -12.96 -8.71 5.13
C VAL A 27 -14.00 -9.43 6.00
N THR A 28 -14.68 -10.44 5.45
CA THR A 28 -15.67 -11.25 6.18
C THR A 28 -15.08 -12.05 7.35
N ASN A 29 -13.76 -12.28 7.33
CA ASN A 29 -13.04 -13.05 8.35
C ASN A 29 -11.98 -12.22 9.08
N GLY A 30 -12.12 -10.89 9.08
CA GLY A 30 -11.19 -9.97 9.75
C GLY A 30 -9.94 -9.61 8.93
N GLY A 31 -9.87 -10.05 7.68
CA GLY A 31 -8.86 -9.59 6.73
C GLY A 31 -9.19 -8.21 6.14
N ARG A 32 -8.46 -7.83 5.08
CA ARG A 32 -8.58 -6.50 4.44
C ARG A 32 -8.84 -6.55 2.94
N TRP A 33 -8.92 -7.74 2.35
CA TRP A 33 -9.23 -7.94 0.94
C TRP A 33 -10.72 -8.17 0.73
N SER A 34 -11.25 -7.63 -0.36
CA SER A 34 -12.61 -7.89 -0.81
C SER A 34 -12.58 -8.71 -2.10
N LEU A 35 -13.62 -9.50 -2.33
CA LEU A 35 -13.82 -10.14 -3.63
C LEU A 35 -14.42 -9.13 -4.61
N SER A 36 -14.02 -9.22 -5.89
CA SER A 36 -14.73 -8.50 -6.95
C SER A 36 -16.18 -8.97 -7.05
N VAL A 37 -17.02 -8.20 -7.73
CA VAL A 37 -18.44 -8.52 -7.90
C VAL A 37 -18.65 -9.89 -8.55
N GLU A 38 -17.78 -10.30 -9.47
CA GLU A 38 -17.81 -11.62 -10.09
C GLU A 38 -17.15 -12.72 -9.26
N GLY A 39 -16.51 -12.39 -8.14
CA GLY A 39 -15.76 -13.33 -7.30
C GLY A 39 -14.43 -13.80 -7.91
N GLN A 40 -13.99 -13.20 -9.01
CA GLN A 40 -12.84 -13.66 -9.81
C GLN A 40 -11.54 -12.92 -9.48
N ALA A 41 -11.59 -11.92 -8.61
CA ALA A 41 -10.43 -11.12 -8.23
C ALA A 41 -10.45 -10.74 -6.74
N LEU A 42 -9.27 -10.48 -6.19
CA LEU A 42 -9.09 -9.89 -4.87
C LEU A 42 -8.73 -8.41 -5.02
N GLU A 43 -9.45 -7.56 -4.29
CA GLU A 43 -9.33 -6.10 -4.39
C GLU A 43 -9.06 -5.50 -3.03
N ARG A 44 -8.13 -4.54 -2.99
CA ARG A 44 -7.78 -3.82 -1.77
C ARG A 44 -7.14 -2.47 -2.05
N GLU A 45 -7.45 -1.50 -1.20
CA GLU A 45 -6.78 -0.21 -1.14
C GLU A 45 -5.72 -0.17 -0.02
N PHE A 46 -4.59 0.45 -0.33
CA PHE A 46 -3.48 0.70 0.58
C PHE A 46 -3.27 2.21 0.70
N LYS A 47 -3.27 2.75 1.91
CA LYS A 47 -3.14 4.20 2.16
C LYS A 47 -1.94 4.52 3.02
N PHE A 48 -1.19 5.57 2.66
CA PHE A 48 0.02 5.99 3.38
C PHE A 48 -0.04 7.47 3.79
N LYS A 49 0.74 7.87 4.81
CA LYS A 49 0.52 9.13 5.56
C LYS A 49 0.56 10.40 4.70
N THR A 50 1.52 10.60 3.79
CA THR A 50 1.53 11.73 2.82
C THR A 50 2.60 11.54 1.73
N PHE A 51 2.43 12.23 0.59
CA PHE A 51 3.37 12.26 -0.54
C PHE A 51 4.77 12.76 -0.18
N ALA A 52 4.94 13.54 0.89
CA ALA A 52 6.25 14.00 1.38
C ALA A 52 7.11 12.84 1.97
N LYS A 53 6.49 11.70 2.29
CA LYS A 53 7.17 10.41 2.52
C LYS A 53 7.11 9.53 1.25
N THR A 54 7.47 10.11 0.10
CA THR A 54 7.44 9.41 -1.21
C THR A 54 8.23 8.10 -1.20
N TRP A 55 9.26 8.02 -0.36
CA TRP A 55 10.15 6.86 -0.22
C TRP A 55 9.40 5.60 0.22
N LEU A 56 8.71 5.60 1.36
CA LEU A 56 8.05 4.38 1.87
C LEU A 56 6.96 3.85 0.92
N TYR A 57 6.21 4.76 0.29
CA TYR A 57 5.19 4.41 -0.69
C TYR A 57 5.79 3.81 -1.97
N GLN A 58 6.83 4.44 -2.52
CA GLN A 58 7.52 3.94 -3.71
C GLN A 58 8.28 2.64 -3.40
N ASP A 59 8.84 2.50 -2.21
CA ASP A 59 9.54 1.29 -1.76
C ASP A 59 8.56 0.12 -1.60
N PHE A 60 7.35 0.37 -1.08
CA PHE A 60 6.26 -0.63 -1.09
C PHE A 60 5.94 -1.09 -2.50
N MET A 61 5.66 -0.16 -3.43
CA MET A 61 5.34 -0.51 -4.81
C MET A 61 6.50 -1.24 -5.51
N THR A 62 7.73 -0.85 -5.22
CA THR A 62 8.95 -1.48 -5.75
C THR A 62 9.09 -2.90 -5.21
N ALA A 63 8.90 -3.11 -3.91
CA ALA A 63 8.91 -4.42 -3.29
C ALA A 63 7.83 -5.34 -3.88
N VAL A 64 6.60 -4.84 -4.04
CA VAL A 64 5.51 -5.58 -4.70
C VAL A 64 5.92 -5.94 -6.13
N SER A 65 6.46 -5.01 -6.90
CA SER A 65 6.92 -5.25 -8.29
C SER A 65 7.99 -6.34 -8.38
N LEU A 66 8.93 -6.39 -7.43
CA LEU A 66 9.93 -7.45 -7.37
C LEU A 66 9.29 -8.82 -7.12
N GLN A 67 8.29 -8.89 -6.24
CA GLN A 67 7.56 -10.13 -5.98
C GLN A 67 6.74 -10.57 -7.21
N CYS A 68 6.15 -9.63 -7.94
CA CYS A 68 5.46 -9.90 -9.21
C CYS A 68 6.40 -10.58 -10.22
N LYS A 69 7.63 -10.04 -10.34
CA LYS A 69 8.67 -10.57 -11.23
C LYS A 69 9.10 -11.97 -10.81
N LEU A 70 9.30 -12.22 -9.52
CA LEU A 70 9.69 -13.54 -8.99
C LEU A 70 8.61 -14.59 -9.22
N LYS A 71 7.34 -14.22 -9.07
CA LYS A 71 6.18 -15.12 -9.22
C LYS A 71 5.65 -15.21 -10.65
N ASN A 72 6.19 -14.37 -11.55
CA ASN A 72 5.72 -14.17 -12.91
C ASN A 72 4.18 -13.99 -12.94
N HIS A 73 3.70 -13.02 -12.16
CA HIS A 73 2.28 -12.72 -11.98
C HIS A 73 2.15 -11.25 -11.60
N HIS A 74 1.29 -10.52 -12.29
CA HIS A 74 1.23 -9.05 -12.19
C HIS A 74 -0.17 -8.63 -11.75
N PRO A 75 -0.29 -7.60 -10.89
CA PRO A 75 -1.57 -7.09 -10.48
C PRO A 75 -2.11 -6.14 -11.54
N GLU A 76 -3.40 -5.88 -11.44
CA GLU A 76 -3.96 -4.64 -11.92
C GLU A 76 -3.92 -3.64 -10.77
N TRP A 77 -3.26 -2.51 -10.96
CA TRP A 77 -3.19 -1.50 -9.91
C TRP A 77 -3.43 -0.10 -10.44
N SER A 78 -3.87 0.79 -9.55
CA SER A 78 -3.92 2.22 -9.82
C SER A 78 -3.39 2.98 -8.62
N ASN A 79 -2.77 4.12 -8.88
CA ASN A 79 -2.26 5.01 -7.84
C ASN A 79 -2.89 6.38 -7.99
N VAL A 80 -3.49 6.87 -6.90
CA VAL A 80 -3.95 8.25 -6.77
C VAL A 80 -3.34 8.84 -5.52
N PHE A 81 -2.38 9.74 -5.71
CA PHE A 81 -1.65 10.44 -4.64
C PHE A 81 -0.90 9.50 -3.66
N ASN A 82 -1.52 9.17 -2.53
CA ASN A 82 -0.97 8.34 -1.46
C ASN A 82 -1.75 7.03 -1.27
N THR A 83 -2.62 6.70 -2.22
CA THR A 83 -3.50 5.54 -2.18
C THR A 83 -3.20 4.64 -3.38
N THR A 84 -2.82 3.40 -3.13
CA THR A 84 -2.70 2.35 -4.15
C THR A 84 -3.91 1.44 -4.08
N PHE A 85 -4.64 1.31 -5.17
CA PHE A 85 -5.59 0.21 -5.34
C PHE A 85 -4.88 -0.94 -6.03
N ILE A 86 -5.01 -2.15 -5.50
CA ILE A 86 -4.44 -3.38 -6.07
C ILE A 86 -5.57 -4.40 -6.26
N ARG A 87 -5.62 -4.97 -7.46
CA ARG A 87 -6.48 -6.07 -7.86
C ARG A 87 -5.63 -7.25 -8.36
N TRP A 88 -5.80 -8.39 -7.71
CA TRP A 88 -5.18 -9.66 -8.11
C TRP A 88 -6.21 -10.55 -8.79
N THR A 89 -5.91 -10.97 -10.01
CA THR A 89 -6.70 -11.94 -10.76
C THR A 89 -5.83 -12.72 -11.73
N THR A 90 -6.23 -13.94 -12.06
CA THR A 90 -5.61 -14.71 -13.13
C THR A 90 -6.46 -14.61 -14.40
N HIS A 91 -5.87 -14.08 -15.47
CA HIS A 91 -6.56 -13.87 -16.74
C HIS A 91 -6.81 -15.16 -17.53
N HIS A 92 -5.93 -16.16 -17.39
CA HIS A 92 -6.03 -17.42 -18.11
C HIS A 92 -5.42 -18.61 -17.36
N PRO A 93 -6.20 -19.68 -17.08
CA PRO A 93 -7.66 -19.72 -17.11
C PRO A 93 -8.26 -18.68 -16.16
N LYS A 94 -9.40 -18.09 -16.53
CA LYS A 94 -9.99 -16.97 -15.79
C LYS A 94 -10.37 -17.39 -14.36
N GLY A 95 -10.04 -16.57 -13.36
CA GLY A 95 -10.44 -16.75 -11.96
C GLY A 95 -9.29 -16.51 -10.98
N LEU A 96 -9.53 -16.81 -9.69
CA LEU A 96 -8.51 -16.76 -8.66
C LEU A 96 -7.57 -17.97 -8.73
N SER A 97 -6.28 -17.74 -8.54
CA SER A 97 -5.26 -18.79 -8.43
C SER A 97 -4.48 -18.69 -7.12
N GLU A 98 -3.62 -19.68 -6.86
CA GLU A 98 -2.68 -19.66 -5.74
C GLU A 98 -1.79 -18.42 -5.73
N LYS A 99 -1.40 -17.94 -6.93
CA LYS A 99 -0.55 -16.75 -7.05
C LYS A 99 -1.26 -15.49 -6.59
N ASP A 100 -2.55 -15.35 -6.88
CA ASP A 100 -3.35 -14.19 -6.46
C ASP A 100 -3.39 -14.10 -4.93
N ILE A 101 -3.67 -15.22 -4.27
CA ILE A 101 -3.75 -15.31 -2.81
C ILE A 101 -2.38 -15.10 -2.17
N GLU A 102 -1.33 -15.72 -2.71
CA GLU A 102 0.03 -15.59 -2.20
C GLU A 102 0.52 -14.13 -2.29
N LEU A 103 0.33 -13.48 -3.44
CA LEU A 103 0.75 -12.10 -3.64
C LEU A 103 -0.09 -11.12 -2.83
N ALA A 104 -1.38 -11.37 -2.64
CA ALA A 104 -2.21 -10.61 -1.71
C ALA A 104 -1.66 -10.68 -0.27
N ALA A 105 -1.34 -11.87 0.22
CA ALA A 105 -0.76 -12.05 1.55
C ALA A 105 0.64 -11.40 1.68
N ILE A 106 1.45 -11.40 0.62
CA ILE A 106 2.74 -10.70 0.59
C ILE A 106 2.54 -9.18 0.66
N CYS A 107 1.55 -8.64 -0.08
CA CYS A 107 1.22 -7.22 -0.01
C CYS A 107 0.84 -6.80 1.40
N ASP A 108 0.11 -7.63 2.16
CA ASP A 108 -0.25 -7.33 3.55
C ASP A 108 0.97 -7.18 4.46
N LYS A 109 1.95 -8.08 4.30
CA LYS A 109 3.22 -8.04 5.05
C LYS A 109 4.01 -6.79 4.70
N LEU A 110 4.22 -6.55 3.39
CA LEU A 110 4.95 -5.38 2.91
C LEU A 110 4.28 -4.09 3.37
N ALA A 111 2.96 -3.98 3.25
CA ALA A 111 2.22 -2.79 3.69
C ALA A 111 2.41 -2.52 5.19
N THR A 112 2.45 -3.57 6.01
CA THR A 112 2.75 -3.45 7.45
C THR A 112 4.19 -2.94 7.67
N ASP A 113 5.17 -3.54 6.98
CA ASP A 113 6.58 -3.17 7.09
C ASP A 113 6.86 -1.73 6.65
N PHE A 114 6.14 -1.25 5.63
CA PHE A 114 6.24 0.11 5.11
C PHE A 114 5.34 1.13 5.82
N GLY A 115 4.65 0.73 6.89
CA GLY A 115 3.87 1.63 7.75
C GLY A 115 2.61 2.17 7.09
N GLU A 116 1.85 1.29 6.43
CA GLU A 116 0.50 1.59 5.95
C GLU A 116 -0.37 2.18 7.08
N LEU A 117 -1.16 3.19 6.73
CA LEU A 117 -2.22 3.66 7.61
C LEU A 117 -3.38 2.67 7.55
N ALA A 118 -3.67 2.02 8.68
CA ALA A 118 -4.93 1.31 8.82
C ALA A 118 -6.07 2.31 8.54
N VAL A 119 -6.84 2.05 7.48
CA VAL A 119 -8.05 2.81 7.20
C VAL A 119 -9.07 2.34 8.24
N GLU A 120 -9.09 2.97 9.41
CA GLU A 120 -10.23 2.86 10.32
C GLU A 120 -11.47 3.28 9.52
N GLY A 121 -12.45 2.37 9.48
CA GLY A 121 -13.57 2.44 8.56
C GLY A 121 -14.25 3.80 8.60
N LEU A 122 -14.48 4.37 7.41
CA LEU A 122 -15.38 5.49 7.08
C LEU A 122 -16.14 6.12 8.28
N GLN A 123 -15.43 6.81 9.15
CA GLN A 123 -15.98 7.72 10.15
C GLN A 123 -15.02 8.89 10.34
N GLY A 124 -15.52 10.09 10.08
CA GLY A 124 -15.04 11.29 10.77
C GLY A 124 -13.80 11.96 10.18
N GLN A 125 -14.06 12.81 9.20
CA GLN A 125 -13.44 14.12 8.99
C GLN A 125 -12.64 14.70 10.19
N GLN A 126 -11.51 15.32 9.84
CA GLN A 126 -10.89 16.47 10.51
C GLN A 126 -10.31 16.26 11.92
N GLN A 127 -9.00 15.99 11.97
CA GLN A 127 -8.15 16.44 13.08
C GLN A 127 -6.67 16.52 12.64
N GLU A 128 -6.41 17.35 11.62
CA GLU A 128 -5.10 17.97 11.44
C GLU A 128 -5.24 19.46 11.78
N GLN A 129 -5.00 19.79 13.06
CA GLN A 129 -4.44 21.05 13.55
C GLN A 129 -4.71 21.17 15.06
N GLN A 130 -3.73 20.72 15.85
CA GLN A 130 -3.27 21.35 17.10
C GLN A 130 -2.58 20.29 17.98
N GLN A 131 -1.25 20.17 17.81
CA GLN A 131 -0.35 19.86 18.92
C GLN A 131 1.08 20.23 18.53
N GLN A 132 1.32 21.54 18.39
CA GLN A 132 2.59 22.12 18.80
C GLN A 132 2.40 22.57 20.24
N GLN A 133 2.86 21.77 21.21
CA GLN A 133 3.63 22.24 22.37
C GLN A 133 3.93 21.10 23.35
N GLN A 134 5.23 20.98 23.63
CA GLN A 134 5.88 20.48 24.83
C GLN A 134 6.14 18.96 24.97
N GLY A 135 7.44 18.64 25.07
CA GLY A 135 7.98 17.33 25.40
C GLY A 135 9.40 17.16 24.89
N GLU A 136 10.39 17.70 25.61
CA GLU A 136 11.81 17.42 25.41
C GLU A 136 12.11 15.92 25.48
N ALA A 137 12.84 15.38 24.50
CA ALA A 137 13.98 14.49 24.74
C ALA A 137 14.79 14.21 23.45
N CYS A 138 16.07 14.63 23.48
CA CYS A 138 17.26 14.12 22.80
C CYS A 138 17.17 13.58 21.35
N GLY A 139 17.76 14.35 20.39
CA GLY A 139 18.41 13.76 19.21
C GLY A 139 18.09 14.41 17.85
N LEU A 140 19.03 15.23 17.36
CA LEU A 140 19.36 15.43 15.92
C LEU A 140 18.57 16.39 14.98
N PRO A 141 17.60 17.26 15.36
CA PRO A 141 16.98 18.16 14.36
C PRO A 141 17.75 19.48 14.12
N GLY A 142 18.78 19.79 14.94
CA GLY A 142 19.49 21.08 14.87
C GLY A 142 20.58 21.17 13.78
N LEU A 143 21.03 20.06 13.21
CA LEU A 143 22.16 20.06 12.27
C LEU A 143 21.75 20.56 10.88
N ALA A 144 20.55 20.20 10.42
CA ALA A 144 20.04 20.56 9.09
C ALA A 144 19.81 22.07 8.96
N ASN A 145 19.28 22.73 9.99
CA ASN A 145 19.06 24.19 9.97
C ASN A 145 20.34 25.01 9.96
N ARG A 146 21.45 24.44 10.47
CA ARG A 146 22.74 25.15 10.52
C ARG A 146 23.48 25.13 9.17
N ALA A 147 23.24 24.13 8.32
CA ALA A 147 23.86 24.02 7.00
C ALA A 147 23.26 24.99 5.96
N VAL A 148 21.99 25.40 6.13
CA VAL A 148 21.30 26.32 5.20
C VAL A 148 21.80 27.77 5.36
N GLY A 149 22.33 28.15 6.52
CA GLY A 149 22.82 29.51 6.78
C GLY A 149 24.19 29.87 6.18
N SER A 150 24.97 28.87 5.75
CA SER A 150 26.37 29.09 5.33
C SER A 150 26.64 28.95 3.82
N ALA A 151 25.62 28.65 3.01
CA ALA A 151 25.78 28.37 1.58
C ALA A 151 25.31 29.53 0.66
N GLY A 152 25.07 30.72 1.22
CA GLY A 152 24.31 31.78 0.56
C GLY A 152 25.09 32.81 -0.28
N ASP A 153 26.39 32.64 -0.56
CA ASP A 153 27.16 33.74 -1.18
C ASP A 153 28.22 33.34 -2.23
N CYS A 154 28.02 32.22 -2.93
CA CYS A 154 28.93 31.78 -4.00
C CYS A 154 28.53 32.19 -5.43
N CYS A 155 27.35 32.79 -5.68
CA CYS A 155 26.82 32.96 -7.05
C CYS A 155 26.24 34.35 -7.41
N VAL A 156 26.59 35.42 -6.69
CA VAL A 156 26.20 36.79 -7.09
C VAL A 156 27.38 37.50 -7.78
N PRO A 157 27.30 37.86 -9.07
CA PRO A 157 28.35 38.67 -9.70
C PRO A 157 28.32 40.09 -9.12
N LYS A 158 29.44 40.55 -8.55
CA LYS A 158 29.57 41.94 -8.10
C LYS A 158 29.67 42.86 -9.32
N SER A 159 28.74 43.80 -9.45
CA SER A 159 28.80 44.85 -10.46
C SER A 159 29.94 45.82 -10.13
N ALA A 160 30.85 46.05 -11.09
CA ALA A 160 31.93 47.01 -10.95
C ALA A 160 31.39 48.45 -11.05
N LYS A 161 31.91 49.33 -10.18
CA LYS A 161 31.87 50.79 -10.35
C LYS A 161 33.30 51.29 -10.42
#